data_AF-A0A4R2KPH7-F1
#
_entry.id   AF-A0A4R2KPH7-F1
#
_cell.length_a   1.000
_cell.length_b   1.000
_cell.length_c   1.000
_cell.angle_alpha   90.00
_cell.angle_beta   90.00
_cell.angle_gamma   90.00
#
_symmetry.space_group_name_H-M   'P 1'
#
loop_
_entity.id
_entity.type
_entity.pdbx_description
1 polymer ?
#
loop_
_entity_poly.entity_id
_entity_poly.type
_entity_poly.pdbx_seq_one_letter_code
_entity_poly.pdbx_strand_id
1 'polypeptide(L)'
;MSIERERVEPAPFETVKPAQKPTEERDPPGSGPSRWTLPALIVLVALAVAVVFWLPSVLEDAETDTPVQGPAGPGQGSGDTSAPAQPRAAPGNAEAGTPFADAEAARLRAEAQEILNTLLDLRDSLTRRGADIWASEDLDTVVATANEGDEQYRQRKFSAAIEHYQAALEQAQAIEARIPDERETRLAAAEAALQAGEAGVAAEALAVVDKLEPDLPQAARLRERLEALPEVLAQLEKAAAAESEGDLANAKTALEAAVSADGKHRRATQELSRVSAALMAQRFAEAMSAGYAALEQRRFDAARAAFERAGTLREGSAEVAAAREEVRVAETASELRQLQRSAESSIAEEEWSDAVSAFEAALKIDNSVLFARRGIEQARTRTELDKRLRAILDDPDRLSDTSVADNAAELLDYARNVEPRGPRLQEQLRTLHKQLALANTPIAVTLLSDNSTDVTLYKVSHLGQFEREELMLRPGEYTVVGTRRGYRDVRRTFRVSHDGRPPTVTVVCTESI
;
A
#
# COMPACT_ATOMS: atom_id res chain seq x y z
N MET A 1 -34.61 -52.44 -40.82
CA MET A 1 -33.66 -52.72 -39.72
C MET A 1 -34.04 -51.82 -38.56
N SER A 2 -34.56 -52.42 -37.50
CA SER A 2 -35.11 -51.73 -36.33
C SER A 2 -33.97 -51.15 -35.50
N ILE A 3 -34.08 -49.86 -35.15
CA ILE A 3 -33.13 -49.19 -34.27
C ILE A 3 -33.63 -49.41 -32.84
N GLU A 4 -32.94 -50.29 -32.12
CA GLU A 4 -33.12 -50.50 -30.69
C GLU A 4 -32.44 -49.33 -29.97
N ARG A 5 -33.25 -48.37 -29.50
CA ARG A 5 -32.78 -47.27 -28.65
C ARG A 5 -32.75 -47.78 -27.21
N GLU A 6 -31.57 -48.14 -26.75
CA GLU A 6 -31.30 -48.43 -25.33
C GLU A 6 -31.60 -47.17 -24.51
N ARG A 7 -32.62 -47.28 -23.65
CA ARG A 7 -33.12 -46.19 -22.81
C ARG A 7 -32.27 -46.17 -21.54
N VAL A 8 -31.38 -45.18 -21.43
CA VAL A 8 -30.59 -44.96 -20.22
C VAL A 8 -31.51 -44.47 -19.10
N GLU A 9 -31.65 -45.26 -18.04
CA GLU A 9 -32.32 -44.84 -16.79
C GLU A 9 -31.39 -43.91 -15.98
N PRO A 10 -31.90 -42.79 -15.45
CA PRO A 10 -31.12 -41.95 -14.54
C PRO A 10 -30.98 -42.63 -13.18
N ALA A 11 -29.75 -42.67 -12.66
CA ALA A 11 -29.48 -43.03 -11.27
C ALA A 11 -30.27 -42.11 -10.31
N PRO A 12 -30.80 -42.64 -9.18
CA PRO A 12 -31.52 -41.82 -8.23
C PRO A 12 -30.56 -40.80 -7.60
N PHE A 13 -30.91 -39.52 -7.71
CA PHE A 13 -30.24 -38.46 -6.98
C PHE A 13 -30.69 -38.51 -5.51
N GLU A 14 -29.75 -38.66 -4.58
CA GLU A 14 -30.01 -38.32 -3.19
C GLU A 14 -30.16 -36.81 -3.10
N THR A 15 -31.34 -36.36 -2.68
CA THR A 15 -31.55 -34.97 -2.25
C THR A 15 -30.73 -34.73 -1.00
N VAL A 16 -29.70 -33.89 -1.11
CA VAL A 16 -29.14 -33.24 0.08
C VAL A 16 -30.26 -32.39 0.68
N LYS A 17 -30.83 -32.90 1.77
CA LYS A 17 -31.77 -32.22 2.65
C LYS A 17 -31.17 -30.84 3.00
N PRO A 18 -31.88 -29.71 2.80
CA PRO A 18 -31.35 -28.43 3.22
C PRO A 18 -31.11 -28.49 4.72
N ALA A 19 -29.88 -28.19 5.13
CA ALA A 19 -29.57 -27.97 6.52
C ALA A 19 -30.56 -26.93 7.05
N GLN A 20 -31.36 -27.36 8.02
CA GLN A 20 -32.26 -26.52 8.77
C GLN A 20 -31.45 -25.32 9.27
N LYS A 21 -31.96 -24.10 9.04
CA LYS A 21 -31.50 -22.93 9.79
C LYS A 21 -31.51 -23.31 11.26
N PRO A 22 -30.40 -23.16 12.00
CA PRO A 22 -30.49 -23.15 13.43
C PRO A 22 -31.45 -22.02 13.80
N THR A 23 -32.54 -22.44 14.45
CA THR A 23 -33.38 -21.65 15.31
C THR A 23 -32.55 -20.58 16.02
N GLU A 24 -33.11 -19.38 16.04
CA GLU A 24 -32.72 -18.27 16.88
C GLU A 24 -32.82 -18.73 18.34
N GLU A 25 -31.77 -19.41 18.80
CA GLU A 25 -31.59 -19.81 20.17
C GLU A 25 -31.01 -18.60 20.89
N ARG A 26 -31.86 -18.05 21.74
CA ARG A 26 -31.62 -16.89 22.56
C ARG A 26 -30.50 -17.20 23.54
N ASP A 27 -29.27 -16.88 23.14
CA ASP A 27 -28.11 -17.02 24.01
C ASP A 27 -28.17 -16.03 25.20
N PRO A 28 -27.67 -16.46 26.38
CA PRO A 28 -27.80 -15.76 27.65
C PRO A 28 -26.90 -14.51 27.72
N PRO A 29 -27.21 -13.52 28.58
CA PRO A 29 -26.37 -12.35 28.72
C PRO A 29 -25.12 -12.65 29.57
N GLY A 30 -23.93 -12.53 28.98
CA GLY A 30 -22.64 -12.49 29.70
C GLY A 30 -21.48 -12.79 28.76
N SER A 31 -20.48 -11.94 28.56
CA SER A 31 -19.72 -11.21 29.58
C SER A 31 -19.49 -9.75 29.20
N GLY A 32 -20.30 -8.85 29.76
CA GLY A 32 -19.85 -7.48 30.02
C GLY A 32 -18.81 -7.46 31.15
N PRO A 33 -18.04 -6.37 31.32
CA PRO A 33 -17.12 -6.25 32.45
C PRO A 33 -17.88 -6.51 33.76
N SER A 34 -17.33 -7.41 34.57
CA SER A 34 -17.87 -7.86 35.84
C SER A 34 -18.47 -6.70 36.64
N ARG A 35 -19.79 -6.74 36.91
CA ARG A 35 -20.51 -5.79 37.77
C ARG A 35 -20.04 -5.81 39.24
N TRP A 36 -18.96 -6.54 39.54
CA TRP A 36 -18.28 -6.58 40.82
C TRP A 36 -16.96 -5.80 40.87
N THR A 37 -16.51 -5.21 39.76
CA THR A 37 -15.27 -4.39 39.76
C THR A 37 -15.46 -3.04 40.45
N LEU A 38 -16.67 -2.46 40.40
CA LEU A 38 -16.99 -1.22 41.13
C LEU A 38 -17.04 -1.39 42.66
N PRO A 39 -17.74 -2.39 43.24
CA PRO A 39 -17.67 -2.60 44.69
C PRO A 39 -16.27 -3.07 45.15
N ALA A 40 -15.52 -3.82 44.34
CA ALA A 40 -14.15 -4.20 44.68
C ALA A 40 -13.19 -3.00 44.72
N LEU A 41 -13.35 -2.02 43.82
CA LEU A 41 -12.59 -0.76 43.83
C LEU A 41 -12.96 0.11 45.05
N ILE A 42 -14.25 0.17 45.40
CA ILE A 42 -14.73 0.92 46.58
C ILE A 42 -14.23 0.28 47.88
N VAL A 43 -14.18 -1.06 47.99
CA VAL A 43 -13.60 -1.76 49.13
C VAL A 43 -12.09 -1.52 49.22
N LEU A 44 -11.37 -1.47 48.09
CA LEU A 44 -9.93 -1.24 48.06
C LEU A 44 -9.56 0.21 48.42
N VAL A 45 -10.36 1.20 47.98
CA VAL A 45 -10.21 2.59 48.40
C VAL A 45 -10.60 2.78 49.87
N ALA A 46 -11.63 2.08 50.38
CA ALA A 46 -11.97 2.10 51.80
C ALA A 46 -10.88 1.46 52.68
N LEU A 47 -10.21 0.40 52.20
CA LEU A 47 -9.06 -0.21 52.86
C LEU A 47 -7.84 0.72 52.88
N ALA A 48 -7.58 1.46 51.79
CA ALA A 48 -6.49 2.44 51.74
C ALA A 48 -6.74 3.63 52.69
N VAL A 49 -7.97 4.13 52.79
CA VAL A 49 -8.33 5.19 53.75
C VAL A 49 -8.28 4.70 55.20
N ALA A 50 -8.67 3.44 55.45
CA ALA A 50 -8.55 2.82 56.78
C ALA A 50 -7.08 2.67 57.22
N VAL A 51 -6.16 2.32 56.31
CA VAL A 51 -4.73 2.21 56.65
C VAL A 51 -4.11 3.58 56.96
N VAL A 52 -4.49 4.64 56.25
CA VAL A 52 -3.95 6.00 56.48
C VAL A 52 -4.50 6.62 57.77
N PHE A 53 -5.74 6.31 58.17
CA PHE A 53 -6.35 6.88 59.38
C PHE A 53 -6.27 5.99 60.63
N TRP A 54 -5.99 4.69 60.51
CA TRP A 54 -5.95 3.75 61.64
C TRP A 54 -4.54 3.38 62.10
N LEU A 55 -3.50 3.64 61.29
CA LEU A 55 -2.11 3.48 61.73
C LEU A 55 -1.57 4.56 62.71
N PRO A 56 -2.10 5.80 62.81
CA PRO A 56 -1.57 6.75 63.79
C PRO A 56 -2.03 6.47 65.23
N SER A 57 -2.92 5.49 65.48
CA SER A 57 -3.52 5.25 66.80
C SER A 57 -3.02 3.99 67.52
N VAL A 58 -1.91 3.38 67.09
CA VAL A 58 -1.34 2.17 67.73
C VAL A 58 0.10 2.38 68.22
N LEU A 59 0.60 3.62 68.21
CA LEU A 59 1.93 3.96 68.72
C LEU A 59 1.89 5.11 69.74
N GLU A 60 0.90 5.08 70.62
CA GLU A 60 0.86 5.88 71.84
C GLU A 60 0.13 5.03 72.89
N ASP A 61 0.92 4.25 73.63
CA ASP A 61 0.68 3.86 75.03
C ASP A 61 1.84 2.99 75.53
N ALA A 62 2.81 3.66 76.15
CA ALA A 62 3.52 3.18 77.32
C ALA A 62 4.06 4.39 78.10
N GLU A 63 3.13 5.15 78.71
CA GLU A 63 3.41 5.82 79.99
C GLU A 63 3.81 4.74 81.01
N THR A 64 4.79 4.93 81.89
CA THR A 64 4.70 5.64 83.18
C THR A 64 6.10 5.46 83.82
N ASP A 65 6.69 6.39 84.58
CA ASP A 65 6.11 6.96 85.78
C ASP A 65 6.81 8.29 86.18
N THR A 66 5.98 9.21 86.65
CA THR A 66 6.27 10.47 87.36
C THR A 66 6.59 10.15 88.85
N PRO A 67 6.70 11.08 89.83
CA PRO A 67 6.76 12.56 89.80
C PRO A 67 7.81 13.18 90.77
N VAL A 68 7.89 14.51 90.85
CA VAL A 68 7.55 15.31 92.06
C VAL A 68 7.82 16.82 91.83
N GLN A 69 6.78 17.62 92.10
CA GLN A 69 6.78 19.08 92.24
C GLN A 69 7.36 19.53 93.59
N GLY A 70 7.88 20.77 93.64
CA GLY A 70 8.15 21.51 94.90
C GLY A 70 6.87 21.86 95.70
N PRO A 71 6.86 22.83 96.65
CA PRO A 71 7.74 24.01 96.75
C PRO A 71 8.06 24.49 98.20
N ALA A 72 8.67 25.69 98.30
CA ALA A 72 8.61 26.70 99.37
C ALA A 72 9.94 27.05 100.09
N GLY A 73 10.33 28.34 99.97
CA GLY A 73 11.22 29.03 100.91
C GLY A 73 10.48 29.48 102.18
N PRO A 74 11.13 30.16 103.15
CA PRO A 74 11.77 31.47 102.92
C PRO A 74 13.05 31.74 103.75
N GLY A 75 13.72 32.89 103.54
CA GLY A 75 14.53 33.52 104.59
C GLY A 75 15.80 34.25 104.14
N GLN A 76 15.72 35.59 104.18
CA GLN A 76 16.79 36.59 104.07
C GLN A 76 17.94 36.40 105.10
N GLY A 77 19.11 37.00 104.82
CA GLY A 77 19.94 37.55 105.89
C GLY A 77 21.44 37.64 105.61
N SER A 78 21.86 38.81 105.14
CA SER A 78 23.20 39.43 105.11
C SER A 78 24.23 38.97 106.15
N GLY A 79 25.51 39.05 105.78
CA GLY A 79 26.59 39.30 106.73
C GLY A 79 27.97 38.82 106.28
N ASP A 80 28.80 39.75 105.81
CA ASP A 80 30.27 39.67 105.82
C ASP A 80 30.79 39.03 107.11
N THR A 81 31.86 38.23 107.03
CA THR A 81 33.10 38.35 107.85
C THR A 81 34.05 37.18 107.57
N SER A 82 35.23 37.52 107.04
CA SER A 82 36.58 37.06 107.39
C SER A 82 36.84 35.62 107.88
N ALA A 83 37.71 34.95 107.11
CA ALA A 83 38.74 33.93 107.40
C ALA A 83 39.22 33.75 108.87
N PRO A 84 39.94 32.64 109.26
CA PRO A 84 40.75 31.77 108.38
C PRO A 84 40.89 30.24 108.69
N ALA A 85 41.55 29.57 107.72
CA ALA A 85 42.47 28.41 107.77
C ALA A 85 41.90 26.99 108.00
N GLN A 86 41.76 26.16 106.94
CA GLN A 86 42.74 25.23 106.30
C GLN A 86 42.80 23.83 106.97
N PRO A 87 42.99 22.72 106.21
CA PRO A 87 43.98 22.57 105.13
C PRO A 87 43.42 22.13 103.78
N ARG A 88 43.84 22.85 102.73
CA ARG A 88 43.62 22.52 101.32
C ARG A 88 44.78 21.65 100.87
N ALA A 89 44.49 20.44 100.42
CA ALA A 89 45.48 19.54 99.83
C ALA A 89 46.14 20.22 98.62
N ALA A 90 47.48 20.23 98.68
CA ALA A 90 48.38 20.69 97.63
C ALA A 90 48.51 19.59 96.53
N PRO A 91 49.15 19.91 95.39
CA PRO A 91 48.87 19.36 94.07
C PRO A 91 49.38 17.92 93.92
N GLY A 92 48.55 17.06 93.34
CA GLY A 92 49.01 15.79 92.80
C GLY A 92 49.99 16.07 91.66
N ASN A 93 51.23 15.62 91.85
CA ASN A 93 52.30 15.64 90.85
C ASN A 93 51.74 15.23 89.48
N ALA A 94 51.81 16.14 88.50
CA ALA A 94 51.91 15.71 87.12
C ALA A 94 53.18 14.85 87.05
N GLU A 95 53.03 13.56 86.77
CA GLU A 95 54.14 12.68 86.46
C GLU A 95 54.95 13.35 85.33
N ALA A 96 56.14 13.83 85.66
CA ALA A 96 57.10 14.22 84.65
C ALA A 96 57.49 12.93 83.93
N GLY A 97 57.04 12.79 82.68
CA GLY A 97 57.38 11.69 81.80
C GLY A 97 58.90 11.51 81.74
N THR A 98 59.35 10.27 81.53
CA THR A 98 60.75 10.03 81.22
C THR A 98 61.04 10.53 79.80
N PRO A 99 62.25 11.04 79.50
CA PRO A 99 62.60 11.51 78.16
C PRO A 99 62.34 10.47 77.04
N PHE A 100 62.41 9.18 77.35
CA PHE A 100 62.09 8.09 76.42
C PHE A 100 60.58 7.94 76.15
N ALA A 101 59.74 7.99 77.20
CA ALA A 101 58.28 7.93 77.05
C ALA A 101 57.72 9.16 76.33
N ASP A 102 58.30 10.34 76.57
CA ASP A 102 57.93 11.57 75.86
C ASP A 102 58.31 11.54 74.39
N ALA A 103 59.47 10.96 74.04
CA ALA A 103 59.88 10.76 72.65
C ALA A 103 58.96 9.77 71.92
N GLU A 104 58.55 8.68 72.56
CA GLU A 104 57.60 7.71 72.00
C GLU A 104 56.20 8.30 71.82
N ALA A 105 55.71 9.05 72.81
CA ALA A 105 54.45 9.77 72.71
C ALA A 105 54.49 10.85 71.61
N ALA A 106 55.63 11.51 71.39
CA ALA A 106 55.81 12.45 70.29
C ALA A 106 55.79 11.74 68.92
N ARG A 107 56.38 10.54 68.82
CA ARG A 107 56.34 9.70 67.61
C ARG A 107 54.91 9.28 67.25
N LEU A 108 54.18 8.69 68.21
CA LEU A 108 52.79 8.27 68.01
C LEU A 108 51.86 9.47 67.72
N ARG A 109 52.13 10.63 68.32
CA ARG A 109 51.38 11.85 67.97
C ARG A 109 51.61 12.27 66.53
N ALA A 110 52.85 12.24 66.05
CA ALA A 110 53.17 12.58 64.66
C ALA A 110 52.49 11.61 63.69
N GLU A 111 52.50 10.31 63.99
CA GLU A 111 51.80 9.27 63.22
C GLU A 111 50.28 9.50 63.18
N ALA A 112 49.65 9.76 64.34
CA ALA A 112 48.23 10.09 64.40
C ALA A 112 47.86 11.32 63.54
N GLN A 113 48.71 12.35 63.55
CA GLN A 113 48.51 13.57 62.76
C GLN A 113 48.67 13.31 61.25
N GLU A 114 49.60 12.45 60.85
CA GLU A 114 49.81 12.08 59.45
C GLU A 114 48.59 11.35 58.88
N ILE A 115 48.04 10.39 59.63
CA ILE A 115 46.83 9.64 59.24
C ILE A 115 45.63 10.58 59.21
N LEU A 116 45.46 11.43 60.22
CA LEU A 116 44.38 12.42 60.25
C LEU A 116 44.45 13.38 59.05
N ASN A 117 45.63 13.88 58.70
CA ASN A 117 45.78 14.74 57.51
C ASN A 117 45.37 14.01 56.24
N THR A 118 45.79 12.76 56.07
CA THR A 118 45.41 11.92 54.91
C THR A 118 43.90 11.72 54.85
N LEU A 119 43.27 11.45 55.99
CA LEU A 119 41.82 11.31 56.12
C LEU A 119 41.09 12.61 55.75
N LEU A 120 41.57 13.76 56.23
CA LEU A 120 40.97 15.07 55.92
C LEU A 120 41.08 15.38 54.43
N ASP A 121 42.23 15.14 53.81
CA ASP A 121 42.44 15.34 52.37
C ASP A 121 41.51 14.45 51.54
N LEU A 122 41.38 13.16 51.92
CA LEU A 122 40.48 12.23 51.25
C LEU A 122 39.02 12.63 51.43
N ARG A 123 38.60 12.98 52.64
CA ARG A 123 37.23 13.46 52.93
C ARG A 123 36.92 14.72 52.12
N ASP A 124 37.84 15.66 52.04
CA ASP A 124 37.64 16.89 51.26
C ASP A 124 37.57 16.59 49.76
N SER A 125 38.31 15.58 49.27
CA SER A 125 38.18 15.05 47.91
C SER A 125 36.81 14.43 47.65
N LEU A 126 36.34 13.58 48.57
CA LEU A 126 35.02 12.93 48.50
C LEU A 126 33.88 13.96 48.52
N THR A 127 33.96 14.97 49.38
CA THR A 127 32.99 16.07 49.45
C THR A 127 32.97 16.87 48.14
N ARG A 128 34.14 17.17 47.54
CA ARG A 128 34.18 17.81 46.20
C ARG A 128 33.52 16.94 45.12
N ARG A 129 33.60 15.62 45.26
CA ARG A 129 32.92 14.65 44.40
C ARG A 129 31.46 14.37 44.79
N GLY A 130 30.90 15.15 45.71
CA GLY A 130 29.49 15.09 46.07
C GLY A 130 29.11 13.94 47.01
N ALA A 131 30.05 13.36 47.75
CA ALA A 131 29.76 12.25 48.67
C ALA A 131 28.72 12.60 49.75
N ASP A 132 28.53 13.89 50.03
CA ASP A 132 27.44 14.43 50.85
C ASP A 132 26.04 14.16 50.26
N ILE A 133 25.94 13.87 48.97
CA ILE A 133 24.69 13.59 48.26
C ILE A 133 24.50 12.09 48.03
N TRP A 134 25.53 11.40 47.53
CA TRP A 134 25.40 10.00 47.09
C TRP A 134 25.90 8.96 48.11
N ALA A 135 26.66 9.38 49.14
CA ALA A 135 27.19 8.50 50.19
C ALA A 135 27.11 9.17 51.58
N SER A 136 26.05 9.95 51.83
CA SER A 136 25.91 10.76 53.05
C SER A 136 26.03 9.94 54.33
N GLU A 137 25.33 8.80 54.41
CA GLU A 137 25.34 7.90 55.56
C GLU A 137 26.74 7.31 55.85
N ASP A 138 27.46 6.92 54.80
CA ASP A 138 28.82 6.39 54.95
C ASP A 138 29.80 7.49 55.35
N LEU A 139 29.62 8.70 54.83
CA LEU A 139 30.45 9.85 55.18
C LEU A 139 30.23 10.29 56.64
N ASP A 140 29.00 10.23 57.14
CA ASP A 140 28.68 10.47 58.54
C ASP A 140 29.35 9.43 59.46
N THR A 141 29.43 8.18 59.01
CA THR A 141 30.14 7.10 59.71
C THR A 141 31.65 7.35 59.79
N VAL A 142 32.26 7.85 58.72
CA VAL A 142 33.67 8.30 58.71
C VAL A 142 33.90 9.39 59.74
N VAL A 143 33.01 10.39 59.80
CA VAL A 143 33.11 11.51 60.75
C VAL A 143 32.93 11.04 62.19
N ALA A 144 31.97 10.14 62.45
CA ALA A 144 31.76 9.57 63.78
C ALA A 144 33.01 8.83 64.28
N THR A 145 33.59 7.96 63.43
CA THR A 145 34.81 7.19 63.75
C THR A 145 36.01 8.12 64.01
N ALA A 146 36.16 9.19 63.23
CA ALA A 146 37.20 10.19 63.45
C ALA A 146 37.04 10.95 64.78
N ASN A 147 35.80 11.28 65.17
CA ASN A 147 35.51 11.95 66.44
C ASN A 147 35.84 11.08 67.67
N GLU A 148 35.72 9.75 67.56
CA GLU A 148 36.19 8.82 68.59
C GLU A 148 37.72 8.87 68.72
N GLY A 149 38.43 8.93 67.59
CA GLY A 149 39.87 9.16 67.55
C GLY A 149 40.30 10.47 68.23
N ASP A 150 39.56 11.56 67.98
CA ASP A 150 39.79 12.86 68.63
C ASP A 150 39.64 12.80 70.15
N GLU A 151 38.69 12.02 70.67
CA GLU A 151 38.52 11.82 72.11
C GLU A 151 39.71 11.07 72.73
N GLN A 152 40.20 10.01 72.08
CA GLN A 152 41.42 9.32 72.52
C GLN A 152 42.66 10.23 72.45
N TYR A 153 42.76 11.04 71.40
CA TYR A 153 43.86 11.99 71.21
C TYR A 153 43.88 13.07 72.31
N ARG A 154 42.73 13.63 72.70
CA ARG A 154 42.61 14.57 73.84
C ARG A 154 43.10 13.97 75.16
N GLN A 155 42.87 12.69 75.37
CA GLN A 155 43.31 11.93 76.56
C GLN A 155 44.80 11.51 76.48
N ARG A 156 45.54 11.91 75.44
CA ARG A 156 46.93 11.49 75.15
C ARG A 156 47.11 9.99 74.90
N LYS A 157 46.03 9.25 74.60
CA LYS A 157 46.06 7.83 74.22
C LYS A 157 46.33 7.70 72.73
N PHE A 158 47.55 8.04 72.30
CA PHE A 158 47.87 8.19 70.87
C PHE A 158 47.76 6.88 70.08
N SER A 159 48.04 5.71 70.67
CA SER A 159 47.85 4.41 69.98
C SER A 159 46.39 4.12 69.64
N ALA A 160 45.47 4.35 70.59
CA ALA A 160 44.04 4.17 70.37
C ALA A 160 43.49 5.20 69.37
N ALA A 161 44.01 6.44 69.40
CA ALA A 161 43.67 7.46 68.41
C ALA A 161 44.09 7.04 66.98
N ILE A 162 45.29 6.45 66.83
CA ILE A 162 45.78 5.92 65.54
C ILE A 162 44.81 4.84 65.01
N GLU A 163 44.38 3.89 65.84
CA GLU A 163 43.44 2.83 65.42
C GLU A 163 42.12 3.41 64.89
N HIS A 164 41.51 4.38 65.59
CA HIS A 164 40.29 5.04 65.13
C HIS A 164 40.51 5.87 63.85
N TYR A 165 41.60 6.61 63.73
CA TYR A 165 41.89 7.37 62.51
C TYR A 165 42.18 6.45 61.31
N GLN A 166 42.82 5.30 61.52
CA GLN A 166 43.01 4.28 60.47
C GLN A 166 41.67 3.68 60.04
N ALA A 167 40.81 3.33 60.98
CA ALA A 167 39.48 2.81 60.67
C ALA A 167 38.64 3.83 59.87
N ALA A 168 38.66 5.11 60.26
CA ALA A 168 37.99 6.17 59.52
C ALA A 168 38.58 6.36 58.11
N LEU A 169 39.90 6.22 57.96
CA LEU A 169 40.57 6.28 56.65
C LEU A 169 40.18 5.10 55.75
N GLU A 170 40.12 3.88 56.28
CA GLU A 170 39.67 2.70 55.54
C GLU A 170 38.21 2.83 55.08
N GLN A 171 37.33 3.35 55.95
CA GLN A 171 35.94 3.66 55.60
C GLN A 171 35.88 4.69 54.45
N ALA A 172 36.67 5.76 54.52
CA ALA A 172 36.72 6.77 53.47
C ALA A 172 37.28 6.20 52.13
N GLN A 173 38.28 5.32 52.18
CA GLN A 173 38.79 4.63 51.00
C GLN A 173 37.75 3.68 50.38
N ALA A 174 36.93 3.03 51.20
CA ALA A 174 35.82 2.21 50.72
C ALA A 174 34.76 3.07 49.99
N ILE A 175 34.49 4.28 50.45
CA ILE A 175 33.63 5.24 49.72
C ILE A 175 34.26 5.60 48.38
N GLU A 176 35.55 5.94 48.35
CA GLU A 176 36.27 6.29 47.12
C GLU A 176 36.22 5.16 46.08
N ALA A 177 36.36 3.91 46.52
CA ALA A 177 36.34 2.74 45.65
C ALA A 177 34.99 2.53 44.92
N ARG A 178 33.87 3.07 45.45
CA ARG A 178 32.53 2.96 44.84
C ARG A 178 32.22 4.04 43.81
N ILE A 179 33.05 5.07 43.67
CA ILE A 179 32.83 6.18 42.72
C ILE A 179 32.54 5.67 41.28
N PRO A 180 33.27 4.68 40.72
CA PRO A 180 32.97 4.16 39.38
C PRO A 180 31.57 3.54 39.27
N ASP A 181 31.15 2.77 40.27
CA ASP A 181 29.84 2.08 40.27
C ASP A 181 28.69 3.08 40.43
N GLU A 182 28.88 4.09 41.28
CA GLU A 182 27.92 5.18 41.45
C GLU A 182 27.76 5.97 40.14
N ARG A 183 28.88 6.26 39.45
CA ARG A 183 28.85 6.93 38.14
C ARG A 183 28.04 6.14 37.13
N GLU A 184 28.29 4.84 36.98
CA GLU A 184 27.53 3.98 36.05
C GLU A 184 26.04 3.93 36.42
N THR A 185 25.74 3.84 37.71
CA THR A 185 24.35 3.84 38.22
C THR A 185 23.63 5.14 37.84
N ARG A 186 24.27 6.29 38.02
CA ARG A 186 23.69 7.61 37.68
C ARG A 186 23.55 7.81 36.17
N LEU A 187 24.51 7.34 35.36
CA LEU A 187 24.39 7.36 33.90
C LEU A 187 23.23 6.49 33.42
N ALA A 188 23.05 5.30 33.99
CA ALA A 188 21.94 4.42 33.67
C ALA A 188 20.59 5.03 34.08
N ALA A 189 20.53 5.67 35.26
CA ALA A 189 19.35 6.39 35.74
C ALA A 189 18.99 7.56 34.81
N ALA A 190 19.98 8.35 34.38
CA ALA A 190 19.78 9.44 33.43
C ALA A 190 19.24 8.93 32.09
N GLU A 191 19.82 7.84 31.55
CA GLU A 191 19.32 7.24 30.32
C GLU A 191 17.90 6.69 30.46
N ALA A 192 17.58 6.03 31.58
CA ALA A 192 16.23 5.55 31.85
C ALA A 192 15.21 6.70 31.93
N ALA A 193 15.56 7.79 32.63
CA ALA A 193 14.73 8.98 32.74
C ALA A 193 14.50 9.66 31.38
N LEU A 194 15.52 9.75 30.53
CA LEU A 194 15.36 10.23 29.14
C LEU A 194 14.37 9.37 28.33
N GLN A 195 14.41 8.04 28.50
CA GLN A 195 13.46 7.15 27.82
C GLN A 195 12.02 7.28 28.36
N ALA A 196 11.88 7.66 29.63
CA ALA A 196 10.60 7.88 30.30
C ALA A 196 10.01 9.27 30.05
N GLY A 197 10.79 10.23 29.52
CA GLY A 197 10.38 11.62 29.38
C GLY A 197 10.56 12.46 30.65
N GLU A 198 11.30 11.96 31.64
CA GLU A 198 11.49 12.58 32.95
C GLU A 198 12.72 13.50 32.95
N ALA A 199 12.60 14.67 32.30
CA ALA A 199 13.70 15.61 32.14
C ALA A 199 14.37 16.02 33.48
N GLY A 200 13.56 16.23 34.53
CA GLY A 200 14.07 16.59 35.86
C GLY A 200 14.97 15.52 36.47
N VAL A 201 14.51 14.25 36.45
CA VAL A 201 15.26 13.11 36.99
C VAL A 201 16.56 12.90 36.20
N ALA A 202 16.51 13.05 34.88
CA ALA A 202 17.72 12.96 34.04
C ALA A 202 18.72 14.08 34.36
N ALA A 203 18.25 15.31 34.55
CA ALA A 203 19.09 16.45 34.90
C ALA A 203 19.78 16.27 36.27
N GLU A 204 19.04 15.82 37.28
CA GLU A 204 19.58 15.55 38.62
C GLU A 204 20.63 14.45 38.60
N ALA A 205 20.36 13.34 37.90
CA ALA A 205 21.31 12.25 37.77
C ALA A 205 22.62 12.69 37.08
N LEU A 206 22.54 13.52 36.03
CA LEU A 206 23.71 14.06 35.33
C LEU A 206 24.48 15.07 36.18
N ALA A 207 23.80 15.87 37.01
CA ALA A 207 24.46 16.79 37.94
C ALA A 207 25.31 16.04 38.99
N VAL A 208 24.89 14.85 39.42
CA VAL A 208 25.70 13.98 40.29
C VAL A 208 26.91 13.43 39.53
N VAL A 209 26.74 12.99 38.28
CA VAL A 209 27.87 12.53 37.44
C VAL A 209 28.93 13.62 37.27
N ASP A 210 28.52 14.87 37.07
CA ASP A 210 29.44 16.01 36.90
C ASP A 210 30.30 16.27 38.15
N LYS A 211 29.77 15.97 39.35
CA LYS A 211 30.55 16.01 40.59
C LYS A 211 31.51 14.83 40.71
N LEU A 212 31.05 13.62 40.39
CA LEU A 212 31.84 12.39 40.48
C LEU A 212 33.05 12.42 39.55
N GLU A 213 32.83 12.80 38.29
CA GLU A 213 33.84 12.88 37.25
C GLU A 213 33.46 13.97 36.22
N PRO A 214 34.10 15.15 36.31
CA PRO A 214 33.92 16.22 35.33
C PRO A 214 34.33 15.79 33.92
N ASP A 215 33.74 16.43 32.90
CA ASP A 215 34.09 16.28 31.49
C ASP A 215 33.94 14.87 30.90
N LEU A 216 33.09 14.03 31.49
CA LEU A 216 32.79 12.70 30.97
C LEU A 216 32.06 12.77 29.61
N PRO A 217 32.62 12.20 28.51
CA PRO A 217 32.01 12.27 27.18
C PRO A 217 30.62 11.63 27.09
N GLN A 218 30.35 10.60 27.90
CA GLN A 218 29.04 9.96 27.94
C GLN A 218 27.97 10.87 28.57
N ALA A 219 28.31 11.59 29.64
CA ALA A 219 27.41 12.56 30.26
C ALA A 219 27.10 13.71 29.29
N ALA A 220 28.08 14.18 28.50
CA ALA A 220 27.86 15.18 27.46
C ALA A 220 26.83 14.74 26.42
N ARG A 221 26.91 13.50 25.92
CA ARG A 221 25.92 12.93 24.99
C ARG A 221 24.53 12.81 25.62
N LEU A 222 24.43 12.48 26.90
CA LEU A 222 23.14 12.41 27.59
C LEU A 222 22.55 13.81 27.83
N ARG A 223 23.37 14.84 28.04
CA ARG A 223 22.92 16.24 28.11
C ARG A 223 22.38 16.75 26.77
N GLU A 224 23.04 16.45 25.66
CA GLU A 224 22.51 16.77 24.31
C GLU A 224 21.11 16.14 24.09
N ARG A 225 20.94 14.90 24.54
CA ARG A 225 19.63 14.21 24.47
C ARG A 225 18.60 14.83 25.42
N LEU A 226 19.02 15.28 26.60
CA LEU A 226 18.15 15.99 27.54
C LEU A 226 17.66 17.31 26.96
N GLU A 227 18.52 18.05 26.26
CA GLU A 227 18.15 19.29 25.57
C GLU A 227 17.15 19.05 24.43
N ALA A 228 17.28 17.91 23.72
CA ALA A 228 16.36 17.51 22.66
C ALA A 228 15.02 16.93 23.18
N LEU A 229 14.96 16.48 24.44
CA LEU A 229 13.82 15.74 24.98
C LEU A 229 12.47 16.49 24.89
N PRO A 230 12.37 17.81 25.16
CA PRO A 230 11.11 18.54 25.01
C PRO A 230 10.53 18.47 23.59
N GLU A 231 11.40 18.57 22.58
CA GLU A 231 10.98 18.45 21.17
C GLU A 231 10.51 17.02 20.86
N VAL A 232 11.23 16.01 21.33
CA VAL A 232 10.83 14.60 21.16
C VAL A 232 9.43 14.35 21.74
N LEU A 233 9.16 14.83 22.96
CA LEU A 233 7.88 14.67 23.62
C LEU A 233 6.75 15.41 22.89
N ALA A 234 6.99 16.66 22.48
CA ALA A 234 6.02 17.44 21.71
C ALA A 234 5.66 16.75 20.38
N GLN A 235 6.65 16.18 19.68
CA GLN A 235 6.41 15.45 18.43
C GLN A 235 5.70 14.11 18.66
N LEU A 236 5.98 13.40 19.76
CA LEU A 236 5.24 12.20 20.16
C LEU A 236 3.76 12.50 20.44
N GLU A 237 3.46 13.60 21.13
CA GLU A 237 2.09 14.04 21.38
C GLU A 237 1.37 14.43 20.08
N LYS A 238 2.04 15.20 19.22
CA LYS A 238 1.52 15.56 17.89
C LYS A 238 1.23 14.31 17.04
N ALA A 239 2.11 13.32 17.08
CA ALA A 239 1.91 12.06 16.38
C ALA A 239 0.69 11.29 16.90
N ALA A 240 0.53 11.20 18.23
CA ALA A 240 -0.60 10.54 18.86
C ALA A 240 -1.93 11.24 18.53
N ALA A 241 -1.95 12.58 18.52
CA ALA A 241 -3.12 13.37 18.12
C ALA A 241 -3.50 13.10 16.65
N ALA A 242 -2.54 13.19 15.73
CA ALA A 242 -2.78 12.91 14.31
C ALA A 242 -3.27 11.47 14.08
N GLU A 243 -2.71 10.48 14.80
CA GLU A 243 -3.16 9.09 14.71
C GLU A 243 -4.58 8.91 15.23
N SER A 244 -4.97 9.60 16.31
CA SER A 244 -6.34 9.57 16.83
C SER A 244 -7.38 10.13 15.86
N GLU A 245 -6.96 11.02 14.97
CA GLU A 245 -7.76 11.57 13.86
C GLU A 245 -7.73 10.67 12.61
N GLY A 246 -6.95 9.59 12.63
CA GLY A 246 -6.75 8.68 11.49
C GLY A 246 -5.73 9.18 10.46
N ASP A 247 -5.04 10.29 10.72
CA ASP A 247 -4.02 10.86 9.83
C ASP A 247 -2.65 10.24 10.08
N LEU A 248 -2.49 9.00 9.61
CA LEU A 248 -1.23 8.26 9.75
C LEU A 248 -0.05 8.91 9.01
N ALA A 249 -0.31 9.75 7.99
CA ALA A 249 0.75 10.43 7.25
C ALA A 249 1.38 11.57 8.07
N ASN A 250 0.54 12.39 8.71
CA ASN A 250 1.01 13.42 9.63
C ASN A 250 1.60 12.81 10.90
N ALA A 251 1.03 11.71 11.41
CA ALA A 251 1.60 10.98 12.54
C ALA A 251 3.03 10.47 12.24
N LYS A 252 3.24 9.86 11.06
CA LYS A 252 4.57 9.44 10.60
C LYS A 252 5.55 10.62 10.53
N THR A 253 5.11 11.76 9.99
CA THR A 253 5.96 12.95 9.82
C THR A 253 6.41 13.51 11.19
N ALA A 254 5.51 13.55 12.17
CA ALA A 254 5.85 13.95 13.54
C ALA A 254 6.83 12.94 14.20
N LEU A 255 6.62 11.64 14.00
CA LEU A 255 7.54 10.60 14.51
C LEU A 255 8.93 10.66 13.86
N GLU A 256 9.03 10.99 12.58
CA GLU A 256 10.32 11.24 11.91
C GLU A 256 11.05 12.43 12.53
N ALA A 257 10.33 13.51 12.86
CA ALA A 257 10.90 14.64 13.57
C ALA A 257 11.38 14.27 14.99
N ALA A 258 10.61 13.47 15.73
CA ALA A 258 11.01 12.96 17.04
C ALA A 258 12.29 12.12 16.98
N VAL A 259 12.39 11.21 16.00
CA VAL A 259 13.58 10.37 15.79
C VAL A 259 14.78 11.19 15.30
N SER A 260 14.54 12.26 14.54
CA SER A 260 15.61 13.19 14.15
C SER A 260 16.15 14.01 15.32
N ALA A 261 15.32 14.29 16.34
CA ALA A 261 15.72 15.00 17.55
C ALA A 261 16.51 14.08 18.53
N ASP A 262 16.03 12.86 18.80
CA ASP A 262 16.81 11.83 19.51
C ASP A 262 16.59 10.45 18.89
N GLY A 263 17.53 10.02 18.04
CA GLY A 263 17.49 8.71 17.39
C GLY A 263 17.63 7.53 18.35
N LYS A 264 18.05 7.75 19.60
CA LYS A 264 18.14 6.71 20.65
C LYS A 264 16.88 6.62 21.50
N HIS A 265 15.88 7.47 21.30
CA HIS A 265 14.61 7.37 22.01
C HIS A 265 13.81 6.17 21.50
N ARG A 266 13.67 5.14 22.34
CA ARG A 266 13.08 3.84 21.94
C ARG A 266 11.61 3.96 21.56
N ARG A 267 10.83 4.73 22.33
CA ARG A 267 9.42 4.96 22.02
C ARG A 267 9.23 5.59 20.63
N ALA A 268 9.94 6.69 20.32
CA ALA A 268 9.83 7.36 19.02
C ALA A 268 10.17 6.45 17.84
N THR A 269 11.26 5.68 17.94
CA THR A 269 11.66 4.74 16.88
C THR A 269 10.68 3.57 16.69
N GLN A 270 10.15 3.01 17.79
CA GLN A 270 9.14 1.95 17.76
C GLN A 270 7.82 2.44 17.18
N GLU A 271 7.34 3.60 17.62
CA GLU A 271 6.11 4.21 17.09
C GLU A 271 6.26 4.56 15.61
N LEU A 272 7.41 5.11 15.18
CA LEU A 272 7.67 5.38 13.77
C LEU A 272 7.55 4.12 12.91
N SER A 273 8.12 3.01 13.37
CA SER A 273 8.03 1.72 12.67
C SER A 273 6.57 1.24 12.58
N ARG A 274 5.85 1.28 13.70
CA ARG A 274 4.45 0.83 13.79
C ARG A 274 3.53 1.66 12.88
N VAL A 275 3.59 2.99 13.00
CA VAL A 275 2.76 3.91 12.21
C VAL A 275 3.12 3.85 10.73
N SER A 276 4.40 3.71 10.38
CA SER A 276 4.82 3.53 8.99
C SER A 276 4.25 2.24 8.38
N ALA A 277 4.26 1.13 9.13
CA ALA A 277 3.67 -0.12 8.68
C ALA A 277 2.14 -0.01 8.52
N ALA A 278 1.46 0.64 9.47
CA ALA A 278 0.03 0.91 9.41
C ALA A 278 -0.35 1.78 8.20
N LEU A 279 0.40 2.85 7.94
CA LEU A 279 0.21 3.73 6.78
C LEU A 279 0.39 2.97 5.46
N MET A 280 1.40 2.10 5.37
CA MET A 280 1.60 1.28 4.17
C MET A 280 0.46 0.29 3.96
N ALA A 281 -0.03 -0.35 5.04
CA ALA A 281 -1.19 -1.24 4.97
C ALA A 281 -2.48 -0.50 4.54
N GLN A 282 -2.71 0.70 5.08
CA GLN A 282 -3.83 1.55 4.70
C GLN A 282 -3.76 1.92 3.21
N ARG A 283 -2.63 2.46 2.76
CA ARG A 283 -2.43 2.85 1.35
C ARG A 283 -2.57 1.67 0.39
N PHE A 284 -2.11 0.49 0.81
CA PHE A 284 -2.28 -0.74 0.05
C PHE A 284 -3.78 -1.09 -0.10
N ALA A 285 -4.53 -1.07 1.00
CA ALA A 285 -5.96 -1.35 0.98
C ALA A 285 -6.75 -0.34 0.15
N GLU A 286 -6.40 0.95 0.23
CA GLU A 286 -6.99 2.01 -0.59
C GLU A 286 -6.70 1.81 -2.08
N ALA A 287 -5.44 1.47 -2.44
CA ALA A 287 -5.06 1.20 -3.82
C ALA A 287 -5.77 -0.04 -4.38
N MET A 288 -5.87 -1.13 -3.61
CA MET A 288 -6.63 -2.33 -3.99
C MET A 288 -8.11 -2.01 -4.21
N SER A 289 -8.73 -1.28 -3.27
CA SER A 289 -10.14 -0.89 -3.35
C SER A 289 -10.40 0.01 -4.56
N ALA A 290 -9.51 0.97 -4.84
CA ALA A 290 -9.60 1.81 -6.03
C ALA A 290 -9.47 1.01 -7.33
N GLY A 291 -8.62 -0.02 -7.34
CA GLY A 291 -8.45 -0.93 -8.48
C GLY A 291 -9.72 -1.73 -8.78
N TYR A 292 -10.34 -2.32 -7.76
CA TYR A 292 -11.59 -3.05 -7.91
C TYR A 292 -12.76 -2.14 -8.31
N ALA A 293 -12.89 -0.96 -7.70
CA ALA A 293 -13.91 0.01 -8.10
C ALA A 293 -13.77 0.46 -9.56
N ALA A 294 -12.53 0.61 -10.05
CA ALA A 294 -12.26 0.93 -11.46
C ALA A 294 -12.58 -0.26 -12.38
N LEU A 295 -12.27 -1.49 -11.95
CA LEU A 295 -12.57 -2.72 -12.68
C LEU A 295 -14.08 -2.93 -12.86
N GLU A 296 -14.88 -2.74 -11.80
CA GLU A 296 -16.34 -2.81 -11.86
C GLU A 296 -16.92 -1.81 -12.88
N GLN A 297 -16.33 -0.63 -12.97
CA GLN A 297 -16.69 0.42 -13.93
C GLN A 297 -16.08 0.21 -15.33
N ARG A 298 -15.38 -0.90 -15.57
CA ARG A 298 -14.66 -1.23 -16.82
C ARG A 298 -13.62 -0.18 -17.23
N ARG A 299 -13.06 0.54 -16.26
CA ARG A 299 -11.95 1.50 -16.45
C ARG A 299 -10.62 0.76 -16.30
N PHE A 300 -10.29 -0.08 -17.28
CA PHE A 300 -9.15 -1.01 -17.19
C PHE A 300 -7.81 -0.33 -16.93
N ASP A 301 -7.54 0.82 -17.57
CA ASP A 301 -6.30 1.59 -17.33
C ASP A 301 -6.20 2.12 -15.89
N ALA A 302 -7.30 2.62 -15.35
CA ALA A 302 -7.35 3.10 -13.97
C ALA A 302 -7.19 1.94 -12.98
N ALA A 303 -7.80 0.78 -13.28
CA ALA A 303 -7.64 -0.44 -12.48
C ALA A 303 -6.18 -0.91 -12.48
N ARG A 304 -5.54 -0.99 -13.65
CA ARG A 304 -4.10 -1.30 -13.79
C ARG A 304 -3.25 -0.36 -12.95
N ALA A 305 -3.43 0.96 -13.11
CA ALA A 305 -2.64 1.95 -12.38
C ALA A 305 -2.82 1.84 -10.86
N ALA A 306 -4.02 1.52 -10.37
CA ALA A 306 -4.27 1.31 -8.95
C ALA A 306 -3.58 0.04 -8.41
N PHE A 307 -3.69 -1.09 -9.12
CA PHE A 307 -3.00 -2.32 -8.73
C PHE A 307 -1.47 -2.25 -8.92
N GLU A 308 -0.96 -1.40 -9.83
CA GLU A 308 0.46 -1.06 -9.90
C GLU A 308 0.92 -0.33 -8.64
N ARG A 309 0.20 0.71 -8.21
CA ARG A 309 0.48 1.41 -6.95
C ARG A 309 0.44 0.46 -5.75
N ALA A 310 -0.55 -0.43 -5.66
CA ALA A 310 -0.60 -1.45 -4.61
C ALA A 310 0.65 -2.36 -4.64
N GLY A 311 1.08 -2.78 -5.83
CA GLY A 311 2.30 -3.57 -6.03
C GLY A 311 3.58 -2.87 -5.58
N THR A 312 3.69 -1.54 -5.74
CA THR A 312 4.84 -0.77 -5.23
C THR A 312 4.87 -0.66 -3.70
N LEU A 313 3.72 -0.81 -3.03
CA LEU A 313 3.63 -0.77 -1.57
C LEU A 313 3.92 -2.14 -0.93
N ARG A 314 3.65 -3.22 -1.66
CA ARG A 314 3.92 -4.60 -1.24
C ARG A 314 4.39 -5.43 -2.43
N GLU A 315 5.71 -5.46 -2.61
CA GLU A 315 6.35 -6.28 -3.63
C GLU A 315 6.02 -7.77 -3.42
N GLY A 316 5.75 -8.48 -4.52
CA GLY A 316 5.44 -9.92 -4.47
C GLY A 316 4.06 -10.29 -3.89
N SER A 317 3.15 -9.34 -3.72
CA SER A 317 1.77 -9.63 -3.27
C SER A 317 1.02 -10.53 -4.27
N ALA A 318 0.60 -11.70 -3.80
CA ALA A 318 -0.23 -12.62 -4.57
C ALA A 318 -1.61 -12.02 -4.89
N GLU A 319 -2.15 -11.20 -3.98
CA GLU A 319 -3.42 -10.50 -4.18
C GLU A 319 -3.34 -9.51 -5.34
N VAL A 320 -2.25 -8.74 -5.43
CA VAL A 320 -2.00 -7.82 -6.55
C VAL A 320 -1.85 -8.59 -7.86
N ALA A 321 -1.11 -9.70 -7.86
CA ALA A 321 -0.94 -10.52 -9.06
C ALA A 321 -2.27 -11.09 -9.57
N ALA A 322 -3.11 -11.61 -8.66
CA ALA A 322 -4.44 -12.09 -8.99
C ALA A 322 -5.34 -10.98 -9.53
N ALA A 323 -5.33 -9.79 -8.90
CA ALA A 323 -6.13 -8.65 -9.34
C ALA A 323 -5.72 -8.14 -10.73
N ARG A 324 -4.42 -8.13 -11.06
CA ARG A 324 -3.93 -7.77 -12.40
C ARG A 324 -4.39 -8.78 -13.46
N GLU A 325 -4.37 -10.07 -13.13
CA GLU A 325 -4.89 -11.11 -14.03
C GLU A 325 -6.40 -10.96 -14.23
N GLU A 326 -7.15 -10.63 -13.19
CA GLU A 326 -8.58 -10.36 -13.29
C GLU A 326 -8.89 -9.18 -14.23
N VAL A 327 -8.11 -8.11 -14.16
CA VAL A 327 -8.20 -6.98 -15.11
C VAL A 327 -7.98 -7.47 -16.55
N ARG A 328 -6.94 -8.27 -16.79
CA ARG A 328 -6.61 -8.80 -18.13
C ARG A 328 -7.75 -9.66 -18.69
N VAL A 329 -8.32 -10.54 -17.86
CA VAL A 329 -9.45 -11.40 -18.23
C VAL A 329 -10.68 -10.55 -18.52
N ALA A 330 -10.99 -9.56 -17.68
CA ALA A 330 -12.15 -8.69 -17.85
C ALA A 330 -12.06 -7.80 -19.10
N GLU A 331 -10.87 -7.25 -19.38
CA GLU A 331 -10.58 -6.45 -20.58
C GLU A 331 -10.76 -7.29 -21.84
N THR A 332 -10.15 -8.47 -21.87
CA THR A 332 -10.28 -9.45 -22.96
C THR A 332 -11.76 -9.80 -23.22
N ALA A 333 -12.51 -10.12 -22.16
CA ALA A 333 -13.93 -10.43 -22.28
C ALA A 333 -14.77 -9.21 -22.75
N SER A 334 -14.36 -7.99 -22.40
CA SER A 334 -15.02 -6.76 -22.84
C SER A 334 -14.81 -6.51 -24.33
N GLU A 335 -13.57 -6.66 -24.81
CA GLU A 335 -13.21 -6.52 -26.22
C GLU A 335 -13.93 -7.56 -27.09
N LEU A 336 -13.93 -8.83 -26.67
CA LEU A 336 -14.66 -9.90 -27.35
C LEU A 336 -16.16 -9.60 -27.47
N ARG A 337 -16.79 -9.09 -26.40
CA ARG A 337 -18.20 -8.67 -26.44
C ARG A 337 -18.44 -7.48 -27.38
N GLN A 338 -17.49 -6.57 -27.50
CA GLN A 338 -17.60 -5.45 -28.44
C GLN A 338 -17.50 -5.94 -29.88
N LEU A 339 -16.55 -6.82 -30.18
CA LEU A 339 -16.40 -7.45 -31.50
C LEU A 339 -17.62 -8.27 -31.88
N GLN A 340 -18.21 -9.01 -30.93
CA GLN A 340 -19.45 -9.74 -31.15
C GLN A 340 -20.59 -8.78 -31.56
N ARG A 341 -20.82 -7.70 -30.80
CA ARG A 341 -21.86 -6.71 -31.15
C ARG A 341 -21.59 -6.04 -32.50
N SER A 342 -20.32 -5.75 -32.81
CA SER A 342 -19.94 -5.19 -34.11
C SER A 342 -20.29 -6.14 -35.24
N ALA A 343 -19.94 -7.42 -35.11
CA ALA A 343 -20.27 -8.44 -36.10
C ALA A 343 -21.79 -8.59 -36.27
N GLU A 344 -22.54 -8.61 -35.18
CA GLU A 344 -24.01 -8.68 -35.18
C GLU A 344 -24.63 -7.46 -35.89
N SER A 345 -24.12 -6.25 -35.67
CA SER A 345 -24.56 -5.03 -36.38
C SER A 345 -24.26 -5.12 -37.87
N SER A 346 -23.03 -5.47 -38.24
CA SER A 346 -22.64 -5.61 -39.64
C SER A 346 -23.44 -6.70 -40.36
N ILE A 347 -23.80 -7.80 -39.69
CA ILE A 347 -24.70 -8.82 -40.24
C ILE A 347 -26.10 -8.24 -40.47
N ALA A 348 -26.64 -7.47 -39.52
CA ALA A 348 -27.96 -6.85 -39.66
C ALA A 348 -28.02 -5.82 -40.81
N GLU A 349 -26.91 -5.15 -41.09
CA GLU A 349 -26.76 -4.17 -42.17
C GLU A 349 -26.30 -4.81 -43.51
N GLU A 350 -26.14 -6.14 -43.54
CA GLU A 350 -25.59 -6.90 -44.67
C GLU A 350 -24.19 -6.42 -45.12
N GLU A 351 -23.41 -5.89 -44.20
CA GLU A 351 -21.99 -5.50 -44.34
C GLU A 351 -21.08 -6.69 -44.02
N TRP A 352 -21.20 -7.75 -44.83
CA TRP A 352 -20.59 -9.04 -44.52
C TRP A 352 -19.06 -9.01 -44.42
N SER A 353 -18.37 -8.14 -45.18
CA SER A 353 -16.91 -7.96 -45.07
C SER A 353 -16.47 -7.44 -43.70
N ASP A 354 -17.26 -6.55 -43.09
CA ASP A 354 -16.96 -5.98 -41.79
C ASP A 354 -17.26 -6.98 -40.67
N ALA A 355 -18.30 -7.81 -40.86
CA ALA A 355 -18.55 -8.96 -39.99
C ALA A 355 -17.40 -9.98 -40.02
N VAL A 356 -16.85 -10.31 -41.19
CA VAL A 356 -15.65 -11.16 -41.30
C VAL A 356 -14.48 -10.55 -40.52
N SER A 357 -14.22 -9.25 -40.71
CA SER A 357 -13.14 -8.55 -40.02
C SER A 357 -13.30 -8.60 -38.49
N ALA A 358 -14.52 -8.41 -37.98
CA ALA A 358 -14.82 -8.51 -36.56
C ALA A 358 -14.63 -9.94 -36.00
N PHE A 359 -15.03 -10.97 -36.75
CA PHE A 359 -14.77 -12.36 -36.36
C PHE A 359 -13.29 -12.73 -36.38
N GLU A 360 -12.54 -12.29 -37.38
CA GLU A 360 -11.09 -12.52 -37.46
C GLU A 360 -10.35 -11.84 -36.30
N ALA A 361 -10.72 -10.60 -35.97
CA ALA A 361 -10.21 -9.91 -34.79
C ALA A 361 -10.51 -10.68 -33.50
N ALA A 362 -11.72 -11.21 -33.34
CA ALA A 362 -12.09 -12.00 -32.15
C ALA A 362 -11.28 -13.30 -32.05
N LEU A 363 -11.09 -14.02 -33.16
CA LEU A 363 -10.30 -15.25 -33.21
C LEU A 363 -8.80 -15.02 -32.98
N LYS A 364 -8.31 -13.81 -33.27
CA LYS A 364 -6.94 -13.40 -32.95
C LYS A 364 -6.73 -13.20 -31.45
N ILE A 365 -7.75 -12.72 -30.73
CA ILE A 365 -7.75 -12.60 -29.28
C ILE A 365 -7.82 -13.98 -28.63
N ASP A 366 -8.80 -14.80 -29.04
CA ASP A 366 -8.98 -16.17 -28.57
C ASP A 366 -9.60 -17.03 -29.68
N ASN A 367 -8.84 -18.02 -30.15
CA ASN A 367 -9.24 -18.88 -31.27
C ASN A 367 -10.37 -19.87 -30.93
N SER A 368 -10.74 -19.98 -29.66
CA SER A 368 -11.75 -20.92 -29.14
C SER A 368 -13.15 -20.31 -29.06
N VAL A 369 -13.29 -18.98 -29.23
CA VAL A 369 -14.57 -18.27 -29.05
C VAL A 369 -15.63 -18.72 -30.08
N LEU A 370 -16.73 -19.30 -29.57
CA LEU A 370 -17.70 -20.01 -30.39
C LEU A 370 -18.44 -19.11 -31.38
N PHE A 371 -18.76 -17.86 -31.02
CA PHE A 371 -19.53 -16.96 -31.88
C PHE A 371 -18.77 -16.67 -33.18
N ALA A 372 -17.45 -16.41 -33.09
CA ALA A 372 -16.62 -16.14 -34.24
C ALA A 372 -16.36 -17.40 -35.07
N ARG A 373 -16.07 -18.54 -34.42
CA ARG A 373 -15.87 -19.82 -35.12
C ARG A 373 -17.10 -20.26 -35.93
N ARG A 374 -18.30 -19.99 -35.42
CA ARG A 374 -19.56 -20.35 -36.11
C ARG A 374 -19.96 -19.33 -37.18
N GLY A 375 -19.71 -18.05 -36.96
CA GLY A 375 -20.17 -16.98 -37.85
C GLY A 375 -19.26 -16.73 -39.07
N ILE A 376 -17.96 -16.99 -38.96
CA ILE A 376 -16.99 -16.54 -39.97
C ILE A 376 -17.19 -17.16 -41.36
N GLU A 377 -17.50 -18.46 -41.44
CA GLU A 377 -17.68 -19.15 -42.73
C GLU A 377 -18.94 -18.67 -43.46
N GLN A 378 -20.02 -18.41 -42.72
CA GLN A 378 -21.23 -17.82 -43.28
C GLN A 378 -20.95 -16.40 -43.78
N ALA A 379 -20.28 -15.57 -42.96
CA ALA A 379 -19.94 -14.20 -43.34
C ALA A 379 -19.04 -14.18 -44.58
N ARG A 380 -18.02 -15.04 -44.68
CA ARG A 380 -17.16 -15.17 -45.85
C ARG A 380 -17.93 -15.55 -47.12
N THR A 381 -18.81 -16.53 -47.01
CA THR A 381 -19.68 -16.94 -48.14
C THR A 381 -20.56 -15.78 -48.60
N ARG A 382 -21.08 -14.99 -47.66
CA ARG A 382 -21.90 -13.81 -47.97
C ARG A 382 -21.12 -12.65 -48.56
N THR A 383 -19.91 -12.39 -48.06
CA THR A 383 -18.99 -11.40 -48.64
C THR A 383 -18.67 -11.75 -50.09
N GLU A 384 -18.39 -13.02 -50.39
CA GLU A 384 -18.09 -13.46 -51.76
C GLU A 384 -19.31 -13.33 -52.67
N LEU A 385 -20.51 -13.66 -52.20
CA LEU A 385 -21.74 -13.45 -52.95
C LEU A 385 -21.98 -11.96 -53.25
N ASP A 386 -21.91 -11.10 -52.23
CA ASP A 386 -22.09 -9.67 -52.38
C ASP A 386 -21.05 -9.06 -53.34
N LYS A 387 -19.79 -9.48 -53.26
CA LYS A 387 -18.73 -9.06 -54.18
C LYS A 387 -19.04 -9.43 -55.63
N ARG A 388 -19.53 -10.66 -55.87
CA ARG A 388 -19.92 -11.11 -57.22
C ARG A 388 -21.12 -10.34 -57.77
N LEU A 389 -22.13 -10.08 -56.93
CA LEU A 389 -23.30 -9.28 -57.31
C LEU A 389 -22.89 -7.85 -57.66
N ARG A 390 -22.10 -7.18 -56.81
CA ARG A 390 -21.62 -5.82 -57.08
C ARG A 390 -20.79 -5.73 -58.35
N ALA A 391 -19.89 -6.68 -58.59
CA ALA A 391 -19.07 -6.70 -59.81
C ALA A 391 -19.89 -6.71 -61.12
N ILE A 392 -21.12 -7.23 -61.09
CA ILE A 392 -22.06 -7.20 -62.22
C ILE A 392 -22.88 -5.91 -62.21
N LEU A 393 -23.40 -5.52 -61.05
CA LEU A 393 -24.27 -4.34 -60.89
C LEU A 393 -23.54 -3.02 -61.20
N ASP A 394 -22.24 -2.96 -60.92
CA ASP A 394 -21.40 -1.78 -61.14
C ASP A 394 -21.02 -1.58 -62.62
N ASP A 395 -21.14 -2.63 -63.46
CA ASP A 395 -20.85 -2.59 -64.90
C ASP A 395 -21.91 -3.34 -65.72
N PRO A 396 -23.13 -2.78 -65.84
CA PRO A 396 -24.25 -3.46 -66.47
C PRO A 396 -24.12 -3.62 -67.99
N ASP A 397 -23.26 -2.84 -68.65
CA ASP A 397 -23.04 -2.92 -70.11
C ASP A 397 -22.46 -4.28 -70.53
N ARG A 398 -21.73 -4.95 -69.64
CA ARG A 398 -21.18 -6.28 -69.86
C ARG A 398 -22.23 -7.37 -70.02
N LEU A 399 -23.47 -7.14 -69.56
CA LEU A 399 -24.59 -8.07 -69.73
C LEU A 399 -25.04 -8.20 -71.19
N SER A 400 -24.54 -7.36 -72.10
CA SER A 400 -24.73 -7.53 -73.55
C SER A 400 -24.05 -8.79 -74.11
N ASP A 401 -22.97 -9.26 -73.47
CA ASP A 401 -22.34 -10.54 -73.81
C ASP A 401 -23.18 -11.70 -73.25
N THR A 402 -23.53 -12.65 -74.12
CA THR A 402 -24.41 -13.77 -73.77
C THR A 402 -23.83 -14.63 -72.64
N SER A 403 -22.52 -14.88 -72.64
CA SER A 403 -21.87 -15.69 -71.59
C SER A 403 -21.92 -14.96 -70.24
N VAL A 404 -21.72 -13.65 -70.24
CA VAL A 404 -21.82 -12.84 -69.02
C VAL A 404 -23.27 -12.81 -68.51
N ALA A 405 -24.25 -12.66 -69.40
CA ALA A 405 -25.67 -12.69 -69.05
C ALA A 405 -26.12 -14.03 -68.47
N ASP A 406 -25.67 -15.15 -69.05
CA ASP A 406 -26.01 -16.49 -68.59
C ASP A 406 -25.40 -16.76 -67.19
N ASN A 407 -24.11 -16.44 -66.99
CA ASN A 407 -23.46 -16.53 -65.68
C ASN A 407 -24.14 -15.64 -64.62
N ALA A 408 -24.57 -14.44 -65.00
CA ALA A 408 -25.29 -13.53 -64.11
C ALA A 408 -26.70 -14.06 -63.76
N ALA A 409 -27.37 -14.74 -64.69
CA ALA A 409 -28.64 -15.42 -64.43
C ALA A 409 -28.47 -16.60 -63.46
N GLU A 410 -27.42 -17.41 -63.63
CA GLU A 410 -27.08 -18.48 -62.67
C GLU A 410 -26.78 -17.92 -61.27
N LEU A 411 -26.02 -16.83 -61.18
CA LEU A 411 -25.75 -16.17 -59.89
C LEU A 411 -27.03 -15.64 -59.25
N LEU A 412 -27.94 -15.05 -60.05
CA LEU A 412 -29.24 -14.57 -59.57
C LEU A 412 -30.05 -15.73 -58.98
N ASP A 413 -30.09 -16.88 -59.65
CA ASP A 413 -30.81 -18.06 -59.17
C ASP A 413 -30.17 -18.69 -57.93
N TYR A 414 -28.83 -18.75 -57.87
CA TYR A 414 -28.13 -19.13 -56.64
C TYR A 414 -28.47 -18.19 -55.47
N ALA A 415 -28.36 -16.88 -55.69
CA ALA A 415 -28.56 -15.87 -54.66
C ALA A 415 -30.01 -15.78 -54.17
N ARG A 416 -30.99 -16.13 -55.01
CA ARG A 416 -32.40 -16.32 -54.62
C ARG A 416 -32.63 -17.47 -53.65
N ASN A 417 -31.69 -18.39 -53.50
CA ASN A 417 -31.81 -19.51 -52.55
C ASN A 417 -31.03 -19.27 -51.24
N VAL A 418 -30.35 -18.13 -51.12
CA VAL A 418 -29.55 -17.79 -49.95
C VAL A 418 -30.41 -17.08 -48.90
N GLU A 419 -30.53 -17.66 -47.71
CA GLU A 419 -31.30 -17.09 -46.58
C GLU A 419 -30.41 -16.74 -45.37
N PRO A 420 -30.76 -15.71 -44.58
CA PRO A 420 -31.84 -14.74 -44.80
C PRO A 420 -31.54 -13.71 -45.91
N ARG A 421 -32.57 -13.24 -46.62
CA ARG A 421 -32.45 -12.15 -47.60
C ARG A 421 -32.79 -10.80 -46.97
N GLY A 422 -31.77 -10.04 -46.54
CA GLY A 422 -31.99 -8.69 -46.04
C GLY A 422 -32.28 -7.70 -47.18
N PRO A 423 -32.54 -6.42 -46.83
CA PRO A 423 -32.94 -5.39 -47.78
C PRO A 423 -31.91 -5.14 -48.89
N ARG A 424 -30.61 -5.21 -48.57
CA ARG A 424 -29.52 -4.96 -49.52
C ARG A 424 -29.43 -6.09 -50.53
N LEU A 425 -29.47 -7.34 -50.07
CA LEU A 425 -29.50 -8.49 -50.99
C LEU A 425 -30.76 -8.45 -51.86
N GLN A 426 -31.94 -8.18 -51.28
CA GLN A 426 -33.17 -8.05 -52.05
C GLN A 426 -33.08 -6.97 -53.14
N GLU A 427 -32.49 -5.81 -52.83
CA GLU A 427 -32.30 -4.73 -53.79
C GLU A 427 -31.31 -5.11 -54.91
N GLN A 428 -30.21 -5.78 -54.57
CA GLN A 428 -29.26 -6.31 -55.55
C GLN A 428 -29.93 -7.30 -56.50
N LEU A 429 -30.74 -8.24 -55.97
CA LEU A 429 -31.47 -9.22 -56.77
C LEU A 429 -32.49 -8.55 -57.69
N ARG A 430 -33.24 -7.56 -57.19
CA ARG A 430 -34.22 -6.80 -57.96
C ARG A 430 -33.56 -6.01 -59.10
N THR A 431 -32.45 -5.35 -58.80
CA THR A 431 -31.69 -4.56 -59.78
C THR A 431 -31.10 -5.45 -60.86
N LEU A 432 -30.44 -6.53 -60.47
CA LEU A 432 -29.84 -7.49 -61.40
C LEU A 432 -30.92 -8.14 -62.29
N HIS A 433 -32.06 -8.52 -61.72
CA HIS A 433 -33.18 -9.07 -62.49
C HIS A 433 -33.68 -8.09 -63.56
N LYS A 434 -33.84 -6.81 -63.23
CA LYS A 434 -34.23 -5.76 -64.18
C LYS A 434 -33.19 -5.57 -65.27
N GLN A 435 -31.91 -5.49 -64.92
CA GLN A 435 -30.81 -5.33 -65.88
C GLN A 435 -30.71 -6.52 -66.83
N LEU A 436 -30.85 -7.76 -66.33
CA LEU A 436 -30.88 -8.97 -67.16
C LEU A 436 -32.09 -9.00 -68.09
N ALA A 437 -33.28 -8.58 -67.63
CA ALA A 437 -34.46 -8.50 -68.49
C ALA A 437 -34.23 -7.52 -69.65
N LEU A 438 -33.65 -6.35 -69.37
CA LEU A 438 -33.28 -5.38 -70.41
C LEU A 438 -32.23 -5.97 -71.36
N ALA A 439 -31.13 -6.50 -70.85
CA ALA A 439 -30.06 -7.06 -71.68
C ALA A 439 -30.50 -8.25 -72.56
N ASN A 440 -31.51 -9.01 -72.12
CA ASN A 440 -32.02 -10.17 -72.86
C ASN A 440 -33.22 -9.85 -73.76
N THR A 441 -33.78 -8.64 -73.72
CA THR A 441 -34.90 -8.24 -74.59
C THR A 441 -34.38 -7.81 -75.96
N PRO A 442 -34.64 -8.55 -77.04
CA PRO A 442 -34.17 -8.20 -78.38
C PRO A 442 -34.85 -6.92 -78.89
N ILE A 443 -34.10 -6.09 -79.60
CA ILE A 443 -34.54 -4.84 -80.24
C ILE A 443 -34.46 -5.03 -81.76
N ALA A 444 -35.49 -4.56 -82.46
CA ALA A 444 -35.51 -4.56 -83.91
C ALA A 444 -34.42 -3.62 -84.47
N VAL A 445 -33.64 -4.09 -85.43
CA VAL A 445 -32.61 -3.35 -86.15
C VAL A 445 -32.86 -3.52 -87.64
N THR A 446 -32.92 -2.41 -88.37
CA THR A 446 -33.04 -2.44 -89.83
C THR A 446 -31.66 -2.27 -90.46
N LEU A 447 -31.24 -3.24 -91.28
CA LEU A 447 -30.08 -3.13 -92.14
C LEU A 447 -30.52 -2.81 -93.57
N LEU A 448 -29.82 -1.90 -94.24
CA LEU A 448 -30.05 -1.52 -95.63
C LEU A 448 -28.80 -1.81 -96.48
N SER A 449 -28.98 -2.44 -97.64
CA SER A 449 -27.90 -2.70 -98.59
C SER A 449 -28.39 -2.52 -100.05
N ASP A 450 -27.59 -2.90 -101.04
CA ASP A 450 -27.82 -2.64 -102.47
C ASP A 450 -28.12 -3.90 -103.30
N ASN A 451 -28.48 -5.00 -102.63
CA ASN A 451 -28.70 -6.33 -103.21
C ASN A 451 -27.50 -6.88 -104.01
N SER A 452 -26.32 -6.26 -103.91
CA SER A 452 -25.08 -6.62 -104.63
C SER A 452 -23.89 -6.80 -103.68
N THR A 453 -23.97 -6.23 -102.49
CA THR A 453 -23.02 -6.38 -101.39
C THR A 453 -23.41 -7.59 -100.54
N ASP A 454 -22.46 -8.50 -100.29
CA ASP A 454 -22.63 -9.65 -99.43
C ASP A 454 -22.34 -9.26 -97.97
N VAL A 455 -23.36 -9.28 -97.11
CA VAL A 455 -23.34 -8.72 -95.77
C VAL A 455 -23.25 -9.81 -94.69
N THR A 456 -22.31 -9.64 -93.76
CA THR A 456 -22.14 -10.49 -92.58
C THR A 456 -22.20 -9.67 -91.31
N LEU A 457 -23.05 -10.09 -90.36
CA LEU A 457 -23.10 -9.54 -89.01
C LEU A 457 -22.19 -10.36 -88.09
N TYR A 458 -21.08 -9.76 -87.68
CA TYR A 458 -20.00 -10.46 -86.98
C TYR A 458 -20.50 -11.08 -85.67
N LYS A 459 -20.13 -12.35 -85.42
CA LYS A 459 -20.56 -13.18 -84.27
C LYS A 459 -22.06 -13.50 -84.18
N VAL A 460 -22.89 -13.06 -85.13
CA VAL A 460 -24.33 -13.32 -85.12
C VAL A 460 -24.74 -14.24 -86.27
N SER A 461 -24.59 -13.76 -87.51
CA SER A 461 -25.00 -14.53 -88.70
C SER A 461 -24.42 -13.95 -89.98
N HIS A 462 -24.33 -14.79 -91.01
CA HIS A 462 -24.13 -14.38 -92.40
C HIS A 462 -25.50 -14.13 -93.03
N LEU A 463 -25.71 -12.92 -93.56
CA LEU A 463 -27.03 -12.45 -94.02
C LEU A 463 -27.18 -12.52 -95.55
N GLY A 464 -26.07 -12.60 -96.29
CA GLY A 464 -26.10 -12.65 -97.75
C GLY A 464 -26.39 -11.28 -98.39
N GLN A 465 -27.02 -11.30 -99.56
CA GLN A 465 -27.38 -10.11 -100.34
C GLN A 465 -28.86 -9.76 -100.12
N PHE A 466 -29.12 -8.50 -99.77
CA PHE A 466 -30.48 -7.99 -99.56
C PHE A 466 -30.57 -6.48 -99.86
N GLU A 467 -31.78 -5.95 -99.95
CA GLU A 467 -32.04 -4.50 -99.99
C GLU A 467 -32.40 -3.97 -98.60
N ARG A 468 -33.28 -4.69 -97.89
CA ARG A 468 -33.68 -4.39 -96.51
C ARG A 468 -33.83 -5.69 -95.72
N GLU A 469 -33.20 -5.74 -94.55
CA GLU A 469 -33.33 -6.85 -93.61
C GLU A 469 -33.65 -6.30 -92.22
N GLU A 470 -34.58 -6.94 -91.51
CA GLU A 470 -34.92 -6.60 -90.13
C GLU A 470 -34.52 -7.75 -89.20
N LEU A 471 -33.72 -7.43 -88.18
CA LEU A 471 -33.13 -8.39 -87.27
C LEU A 471 -33.46 -8.03 -85.83
N MET A 472 -33.71 -9.03 -85.01
CA MET A 472 -33.89 -8.86 -83.57
C MET A 472 -32.54 -9.09 -82.89
N LEU A 473 -31.88 -8.01 -82.48
CA LEU A 473 -30.58 -8.05 -81.82
C LEU A 473 -30.71 -7.66 -80.35
N ARG A 474 -29.98 -8.33 -79.45
CA ARG A 474 -29.90 -7.89 -78.06
C ARG A 474 -29.22 -6.52 -77.98
N PRO A 475 -29.41 -5.74 -76.91
CA PRO A 475 -28.59 -4.57 -76.66
C PRO A 475 -27.10 -4.94 -76.63
N GLY A 476 -26.26 -4.14 -77.27
CA GLY A 476 -24.83 -4.41 -77.40
C GLY A 476 -24.18 -3.68 -78.57
N GLU A 477 -22.86 -3.86 -78.70
CA GLU A 477 -22.12 -3.38 -79.87
C GLU A 477 -22.01 -4.46 -80.93
N TYR A 478 -22.37 -4.10 -82.16
CA TYR A 478 -22.35 -4.98 -83.31
C TYR A 478 -21.46 -4.41 -84.40
N THR A 479 -20.76 -5.31 -85.09
CA THR A 479 -19.99 -4.98 -86.29
C THR A 479 -20.62 -5.69 -87.47
N VAL A 480 -21.02 -4.93 -88.48
CA VAL A 480 -21.46 -5.45 -89.77
C VAL A 480 -20.38 -5.20 -90.82
N VAL A 481 -20.14 -6.21 -91.66
CA VAL A 481 -19.15 -6.18 -92.73
C VAL A 481 -19.84 -6.49 -94.05
N GLY A 482 -19.70 -5.60 -95.02
CA GLY A 482 -20.10 -5.84 -96.41
C GLY A 482 -18.90 -6.16 -97.26
N THR A 483 -19.00 -7.19 -98.10
CA THR A 483 -17.97 -7.61 -99.05
C THR A 483 -18.55 -7.69 -100.45
N ARG A 484 -17.79 -7.27 -101.46
CA ARG A 484 -18.23 -7.34 -102.86
C ARG A 484 -17.03 -7.49 -103.78
N ARG A 485 -17.07 -8.45 -104.70
CA ARG A 485 -15.97 -8.72 -105.63
C ARG A 485 -15.70 -7.49 -106.51
N GLY A 486 -14.44 -7.01 -106.50
CA GLY A 486 -14.02 -5.82 -107.24
C GLY A 486 -14.26 -4.49 -106.51
N TYR A 487 -14.66 -4.53 -105.23
CA TYR A 487 -14.89 -3.37 -104.38
C TYR A 487 -14.21 -3.55 -103.03
N ARG A 488 -13.96 -2.44 -102.34
CA ARG A 488 -13.40 -2.42 -100.99
C ARG A 488 -14.46 -2.80 -99.96
N ASP A 489 -14.09 -3.67 -99.02
CA ASP A 489 -14.96 -4.08 -97.92
C ASP A 489 -15.32 -2.89 -97.01
N VAL A 490 -16.57 -2.87 -96.55
CA VAL A 490 -17.08 -1.84 -95.63
C VAL A 490 -17.35 -2.46 -94.28
N ARG A 491 -16.74 -1.90 -93.23
CA ARG A 491 -16.98 -2.29 -91.84
C ARG A 491 -17.68 -1.14 -91.11
N ARG A 492 -18.81 -1.42 -90.47
CA ARG A 492 -19.54 -0.46 -89.63
C ARG A 492 -19.80 -1.05 -88.26
N THR A 493 -19.49 -0.27 -87.22
CA THR A 493 -19.86 -0.59 -85.84
C THR A 493 -21.06 0.24 -85.45
N PHE A 494 -22.05 -0.37 -84.82
CA PHE A 494 -23.22 0.31 -84.28
C PHE A 494 -23.59 -0.28 -82.91
N ARG A 495 -24.21 0.55 -82.06
CA ARG A 495 -24.68 0.15 -80.74
C ARG A 495 -26.20 0.03 -80.77
N VAL A 496 -26.71 -1.08 -80.23
CA VAL A 496 -28.13 -1.33 -79.98
C VAL A 496 -28.38 -1.06 -78.50
N SER A 497 -29.32 -0.17 -78.18
CA SER A 497 -29.68 0.19 -76.80
C SER A 497 -31.18 0.44 -76.67
N HIS A 498 -31.71 0.28 -75.44
CA HIS A 498 -33.13 0.49 -75.14
C HIS A 498 -33.54 1.97 -75.11
N ASP A 499 -32.59 2.87 -74.85
CA ASP A 499 -32.86 4.30 -74.64
C ASP A 499 -32.90 5.11 -75.96
N GLY A 500 -32.82 4.44 -77.11
CA GLY A 500 -32.71 5.05 -78.44
C GLY A 500 -33.77 4.56 -79.44
N ARG A 501 -33.86 5.23 -80.59
CA ARG A 501 -34.67 4.72 -81.71
C ARG A 501 -33.99 3.49 -82.31
N PRO A 502 -34.77 2.50 -82.81
CA PRO A 502 -34.25 1.35 -83.54
C PRO A 502 -33.19 1.76 -84.58
N PRO A 503 -31.94 1.26 -84.49
CA PRO A 503 -30.90 1.70 -85.41
C PRO A 503 -31.22 1.25 -86.83
N THR A 504 -31.05 2.16 -87.77
CA THR A 504 -31.05 1.87 -89.21
C THR A 504 -29.62 2.01 -89.72
N VAL A 505 -29.03 0.93 -90.21
CA VAL A 505 -27.61 0.88 -90.59
C VAL A 505 -27.49 0.51 -92.06
N THR A 506 -26.87 1.40 -92.84
CA THR A 506 -26.61 1.17 -94.27
C THR A 506 -25.22 0.58 -94.48
N VAL A 507 -25.13 -0.52 -95.24
CA VAL A 507 -23.89 -1.24 -95.54
C VAL A 507 -23.83 -1.55 -97.03
N VAL A 508 -23.04 -0.76 -97.77
CA VAL A 508 -22.91 -0.86 -99.23
C VAL A 508 -21.45 -0.68 -99.62
N CYS A 509 -20.91 -1.56 -100.46
CA CYS A 509 -19.58 -1.43 -101.04
C CYS A 509 -19.62 -0.48 -102.24
N THR A 510 -19.20 0.78 -102.06
CA THR A 510 -19.26 1.83 -103.09
C THR A 510 -17.91 2.13 -103.78
N GLU A 511 -16.79 1.77 -103.18
CA GLU A 511 -15.44 2.05 -103.69
C GLU A 511 -14.91 0.85 -104.49
N SER A 512 -14.73 0.99 -105.81
CA SER A 512 -14.15 -0.03 -106.68
C SER A 512 -12.63 -0.12 -106.50
N ILE A 513 -12.07 -1.35 -106.53
CA ILE A 513 -10.63 -1.62 -106.41
C ILE A 513 -9.95 -1.60 -107.77
#